data_AF-A0AAW4N3C7-F1
#
_entry.id   AF-A0AAW4N3C7-F1
#
_cell.length_a   1.000
_cell.length_b   1.000
_cell.length_c   1.000
_cell.angle_alpha   90.00
_cell.angle_beta   90.00
_cell.angle_gamma   90.00
#
_symmetry.space_group_name_H-M   'P 1'
#
loop_
_entity.id
_entity.type
_entity.pdbx_description
1 polymer ?
#
loop_
_entity_poly.entity_id
_entity_poly.type
_entity_poly.pdbx_seq_one_letter_code
_entity_poly.pdbx_strand_id
1 'polypeptide(L)'
;MIDDKKIEAAKEEIYEDRFLLNGEEVVFDNDAKEEMFYKEDIKEAIGLGAKWAINELLKSLCHPASEVPQIGRGRVLAYSIDCCYRNLYNLYDMMSKTDCNIYQEMWNEQVKAYHLTGWIYADELFDLIIEGGNHD
;
A
#
# COMPACT_ATOMS: atom_id res chain seq x y z
N MET A 1 8.90 -1.15 -2.37
CA MET A 1 9.08 -0.51 -3.71
C MET A 1 8.20 -1.28 -4.65
N ILE A 2 7.40 -0.59 -5.48
CA ILE A 2 6.56 -1.22 -6.49
C ILE A 2 7.49 -1.94 -7.47
N ASP A 3 7.23 -3.22 -7.73
CA ASP A 3 8.02 -4.01 -8.67
C ASP A 3 7.48 -3.81 -10.09
N ASP A 4 8.02 -2.80 -10.79
CA ASP A 4 7.62 -2.48 -12.16
C ASP A 4 7.75 -3.70 -13.10
N LYS A 5 8.71 -4.61 -12.87
CA LYS A 5 8.88 -5.79 -13.73
C LYS A 5 7.74 -6.78 -13.57
N LYS A 6 7.28 -7.00 -12.34
CA LYS A 6 6.11 -7.84 -12.08
C LYS A 6 4.84 -7.24 -12.70
N ILE A 7 4.69 -5.92 -12.64
CA ILE A 7 3.57 -5.23 -13.31
C ILE A 7 3.66 -5.41 -14.82
N GLU A 8 4.82 -5.22 -15.45
CA GLU A 8 4.99 -5.43 -16.90
C GLU A 8 4.72 -6.88 -17.33
N ALA A 9 5.18 -7.87 -16.56
CA ALA A 9 4.90 -9.28 -16.84
C ALA A 9 3.39 -9.59 -16.74
N ALA A 10 2.74 -9.13 -15.68
CA ALA A 10 1.29 -9.33 -15.49
C ALA A 10 0.47 -8.60 -16.56
N LYS A 11 0.89 -7.42 -17.02
CA LYS A 11 0.25 -6.69 -18.12
C LYS A 11 0.26 -7.51 -19.42
N GLU A 12 1.37 -8.18 -19.73
CA GLU A 12 1.45 -9.05 -20.92
C GLU A 12 0.52 -10.26 -20.76
N GLU A 13 0.59 -10.94 -19.62
CA GLU A 13 -0.21 -12.13 -19.33
C GLU A 13 -1.72 -11.84 -19.38
N ILE A 14 -2.17 -10.78 -18.70
CA ILE A 14 -3.58 -10.37 -18.70
C ILE A 14 -4.03 -9.99 -20.11
N TYR A 15 -3.19 -9.30 -20.88
CA TYR A 15 -3.50 -8.98 -22.27
C TYR A 15 -3.70 -10.24 -23.11
N GLU A 16 -2.75 -11.19 -23.04
CA GLU A 16 -2.81 -12.43 -23.80
C GLU A 16 -4.00 -13.31 -23.40
N ASP A 17 -4.23 -13.51 -22.10
CA ASP A 17 -5.29 -14.36 -21.55
C ASP A 17 -6.69 -13.77 -21.76
N ARG A 18 -6.87 -12.48 -21.49
CA ARG A 18 -8.21 -11.84 -21.41
C ARG A 18 -8.61 -11.07 -22.65
N PHE A 19 -7.65 -10.55 -23.40
CA PHE A 19 -7.93 -9.69 -24.56
C PHE A 19 -7.57 -10.35 -25.89
N LEU A 20 -6.42 -11.01 -26.01
CA LEU A 20 -5.98 -11.62 -27.27
C LEU A 20 -6.72 -12.94 -27.62
N LEU A 21 -7.06 -13.74 -26.61
CA LEU A 21 -7.55 -15.12 -26.80
C LEU A 21 -9.08 -15.30 -26.61
N ASN A 22 -9.86 -14.21 -26.49
CA ASN A 22 -11.33 -14.23 -26.33
C ASN A 22 -11.85 -15.09 -25.16
N GLY A 23 -11.52 -14.70 -23.93
CA GLY A 23 -12.30 -15.11 -22.76
C GLY A 23 -13.67 -14.41 -22.75
N GLU A 24 -14.64 -14.93 -23.50
CA GLU A 24 -16.09 -14.67 -23.46
C GLU A 24 -16.56 -13.27 -22.96
N GLU A 25 -16.09 -12.13 -23.51
CA GLU A 25 -16.86 -10.85 -23.44
C GLU A 25 -16.20 -9.62 -24.10
N VAL A 26 -15.02 -9.74 -24.73
CA VAL A 26 -14.48 -8.60 -25.48
C VAL A 26 -15.19 -8.52 -26.83
N VAL A 27 -15.93 -7.42 -27.07
CA VAL A 27 -16.58 -7.14 -28.34
C VAL A 27 -15.50 -6.85 -29.38
N PHE A 28 -15.07 -7.87 -30.10
CA PHE A 28 -14.39 -7.70 -31.37
C PHE A 28 -15.43 -7.46 -32.45
N ASP A 29 -15.13 -6.60 -33.42
CA ASP A 29 -15.85 -6.63 -34.68
C ASP A 29 -15.50 -7.96 -35.38
N ASN A 30 -16.38 -8.95 -35.22
CA ASN A 30 -16.22 -10.29 -35.78
C ASN A 30 -16.16 -10.28 -37.31
N ASP A 31 -16.64 -9.22 -37.96
CA ASP A 31 -16.61 -9.10 -39.42
C ASP A 31 -15.28 -8.51 -39.93
N ALA A 32 -14.60 -7.68 -39.13
CA ALA A 32 -13.34 -7.03 -39.51
C ALA A 32 -12.07 -7.68 -38.94
N LYS A 33 -12.16 -8.47 -37.85
CA LYS A 33 -10.98 -8.94 -37.07
C LYS A 33 -10.01 -7.81 -36.71
N GLU A 34 -10.50 -6.58 -36.56
CA GLU A 34 -9.69 -5.44 -36.13
C GLU A 34 -9.84 -5.24 -34.62
N GLU A 35 -8.72 -5.04 -33.92
CA GLU A 35 -8.70 -4.68 -32.51
C GLU A 35 -9.47 -3.35 -32.33
N MET A 36 -10.56 -3.35 -31.55
CA MET A 36 -11.31 -2.10 -31.26
C MET A 36 -10.51 -1.11 -30.40
N PHE A 37 -9.45 -1.57 -29.73
CA PHE A 37 -8.51 -0.78 -28.94
C PHE A 37 -7.09 -1.25 -29.23
N TYR A 38 -6.14 -0.34 -29.35
CA TYR A 38 -4.75 -0.71 -29.57
C TYR A 38 -4.20 -1.49 -28.38
N LYS A 39 -3.48 -2.60 -28.65
CA LYS A 39 -2.75 -3.40 -27.65
C LYS A 39 -2.04 -2.55 -26.60
N GLU A 40 -1.36 -1.51 -27.06
CA GLU A 40 -0.57 -0.60 -26.21
C GLU A 40 -1.46 0.19 -25.24
N ASP A 41 -2.64 0.65 -25.68
CA ASP A 41 -3.58 1.42 -24.84
C ASP A 41 -4.14 0.56 -23.71
N ILE A 42 -4.54 -0.68 -24.01
CA ILE A 42 -5.05 -1.63 -23.00
C ILE A 42 -3.99 -1.90 -21.94
N LYS A 43 -2.76 -2.20 -22.39
CA LYS A 43 -1.66 -2.46 -21.47
C LYS A 43 -1.31 -1.24 -20.64
N GLU A 44 -1.24 -0.06 -21.25
CA GLU A 44 -0.99 1.19 -20.52
C GLU A 44 -2.06 1.42 -19.44
N ALA A 45 -3.34 1.22 -19.76
CA ALA A 45 -4.44 1.35 -18.81
C ALA A 45 -4.30 0.37 -17.63
N ILE A 46 -3.98 -0.91 -17.89
CA ILE A 46 -3.72 -1.91 -16.82
C ILE A 46 -2.55 -1.46 -15.93
N GLY A 47 -1.46 -1.00 -16.54
CA GLY A 47 -0.28 -0.54 -15.80
C GLY A 47 -0.54 0.69 -14.94
N LEU A 48 -1.26 1.68 -15.48
CA LEU A 48 -1.65 2.88 -14.76
C LEU A 48 -2.62 2.55 -13.62
N GLY A 49 -3.60 1.69 -13.87
CA GLY A 49 -4.56 1.22 -12.87
C GLY A 49 -3.86 0.50 -11.70
N ALA A 50 -2.95 -0.43 -12.00
CA ALA A 50 -2.19 -1.15 -10.98
C ALA A 50 -1.32 -0.20 -10.13
N LYS A 51 -0.61 0.73 -10.78
CA LYS A 51 0.21 1.75 -10.08
C LYS A 51 -0.65 2.65 -9.21
N TRP A 52 -1.80 3.09 -9.71
CA TRP A 52 -2.74 3.91 -8.95
C TRP A 52 -3.26 3.15 -7.72
N ALA A 53 -3.77 1.92 -7.90
CA ALA A 53 -4.34 1.13 -6.82
C ALA A 53 -3.31 0.84 -5.71
N ILE A 54 -2.08 0.44 -6.07
CA ILE A 54 -1.02 0.20 -5.08
C ILE A 54 -0.65 1.48 -4.34
N ASN A 55 -0.55 2.63 -5.05
CA ASN A 55 -0.23 3.90 -4.40
C ASN A 55 -1.33 4.36 -3.45
N GLU A 56 -2.60 4.22 -3.81
CA GLU A 56 -3.73 4.57 -2.93
C GLU A 56 -3.78 3.63 -1.70
N LEU A 57 -3.54 2.33 -1.88
CA LEU A 57 -3.41 1.38 -0.79
C LEU A 57 -2.28 1.80 0.17
N LEU A 58 -1.07 2.06 -0.34
CA LEU A 58 0.07 2.46 0.47
C LEU A 58 -0.15 3.79 1.20
N LYS A 59 -0.81 4.77 0.56
CA LYS A 59 -1.20 6.04 1.19
C LYS A 59 -2.17 5.80 2.34
N SER A 60 -3.16 4.93 2.16
CA SER A 60 -4.16 4.63 3.20
C SER A 60 -3.55 3.96 4.43
N LEU A 61 -2.44 3.23 4.27
CA LEU A 61 -1.72 2.59 5.37
C LEU A 61 -0.83 3.56 6.16
N CYS A 62 -0.34 4.63 5.51
CA CYS A 62 0.65 5.55 6.08
C CYS A 62 0.00 6.76 6.74
N HIS A 63 0.17 6.87 8.06
CA HIS A 63 -0.31 8.00 8.84
C HIS A 63 0.81 9.02 9.11
N PRO A 64 0.54 10.33 9.03
CA PRO A 64 1.52 11.36 9.37
C PRO A 64 1.79 11.36 10.88
N ALA A 65 3.01 11.73 11.28
CA ALA A 65 3.38 11.79 12.71
C ALA A 65 2.57 12.82 13.51
N SER A 66 1.93 13.79 12.84
CA SER A 66 1.00 14.73 13.48
C SER A 66 -0.30 14.07 13.97
N GLU A 67 -0.64 12.90 13.43
CA GLU A 67 -1.77 12.09 13.89
C GLU A 67 -1.31 11.18 15.03
N VAL A 68 -2.11 11.10 16.10
CA VAL A 68 -1.85 10.18 17.20
C VAL A 68 -2.49 8.83 16.86
N PRO A 69 -1.74 7.73 16.92
CA PRO A 69 -2.31 6.43 16.65
C PRO A 69 -3.41 6.08 17.66
N GLN A 70 -4.47 5.43 17.17
CA GLN A 70 -5.58 4.97 17.98
C GLN A 70 -5.13 3.84 18.90
N ILE A 71 -5.42 4.03 20.19
CA ILE A 71 -5.06 3.08 21.23
C ILE A 71 -5.90 1.81 21.10
N GLY A 72 -5.27 0.65 21.28
CA GLY A 72 -5.94 -0.65 21.23
C GLY A 72 -6.17 -1.22 19.84
N ARG A 73 -5.81 -0.51 18.76
CA ARG A 73 -5.90 -1.02 17.38
C ARG A 73 -4.75 -1.96 17.00
N GLY A 74 -3.65 -1.97 17.76
CA GLY A 74 -2.51 -2.84 17.49
C GLY A 74 -1.18 -2.20 17.87
N ARG A 75 -0.09 -2.80 17.37
CA ARG A 75 1.25 -2.20 17.46
C ARG A 75 1.47 -1.19 16.33
N VAL A 76 2.25 -0.16 16.61
CA VAL A 76 2.53 0.93 15.68
C VAL A 76 3.99 0.87 15.26
N LEU A 77 4.26 0.70 13.97
CA LEU A 77 5.61 0.91 13.42
C LEU A 77 5.76 2.39 13.10
N ALA A 78 6.50 3.10 13.94
CA ALA A 78 6.79 4.52 13.76
C ALA A 78 8.15 4.73 13.10
N TYR A 79 8.27 5.80 12.34
CA TYR A 79 9.44 6.04 11.52
C TYR A 79 9.79 7.50 11.29
N SER A 80 11.09 7.76 11.09
CA SER A 80 11.63 9.02 10.59
C SER A 80 12.36 8.78 9.26
N ILE A 81 11.95 9.45 8.19
CA ILE A 81 12.64 9.38 6.89
C ILE A 81 14.04 10.01 7.00
N ASP A 82 14.14 11.18 7.60
CA ASP A 82 15.38 11.97 7.61
C ASP A 82 16.44 11.41 8.57
N CYS A 83 16.00 10.87 9.72
CA CYS A 83 16.91 10.38 10.76
C CYS A 83 17.13 8.86 10.73
N CYS A 84 16.61 8.15 9.72
CA CYS A 84 16.66 6.68 9.61
C CYS A 84 16.14 5.92 10.86
N TYR A 85 15.31 6.57 11.69
CA TYR A 85 14.74 5.96 12.87
C TYR A 85 13.57 5.06 12.50
N ARG A 86 13.50 3.87 13.09
CA ARG A 86 12.40 2.91 12.96
C ARG A 86 12.21 2.20 14.30
N ASN A 87 10.99 2.19 14.83
CA ASN A 87 10.70 1.46 16.06
C ASN A 87 9.25 0.95 16.08
N LEU A 88 9.05 -0.21 16.71
CA LEU A 88 7.75 -0.84 16.89
C LEU A 88 7.24 -0.57 18.30
N TYR A 89 6.23 0.29 18.41
CA TYR A 89 5.64 0.69 19.67
C TYR A 89 4.39 -0.11 20.01
N ASN A 90 4.27 -0.43 21.30
CA ASN A 90 2.99 -0.71 21.93
C ASN A 90 2.60 0.54 22.74
N LEU A 91 1.55 1.24 22.33
CA LEU A 91 1.18 2.53 22.93
C LEU A 91 0.79 2.42 24.42
N TYR A 92 0.22 1.29 24.85
CA TYR A 92 -0.09 1.06 26.26
C TYR A 92 1.19 0.96 27.11
N ASP A 93 2.16 0.19 26.62
CA ASP A 93 3.47 0.04 27.28
C ASP A 93 4.28 1.35 27.22
N MET A 94 4.10 2.14 26.17
CA MET A 94 4.72 3.45 26.07
C MET A 94 4.15 4.39 27.13
N MET A 95 2.82 4.43 27.29
CA MET A 95 2.14 5.30 28.25
C MET A 95 2.56 5.01 29.69
N SER A 96 2.67 3.74 30.07
CA SER A 96 3.10 3.33 31.41
C SER A 96 4.56 3.65 31.74
N LYS A 97 5.37 3.97 30.72
CA LYS A 97 6.80 4.31 30.86
C LYS A 97 7.07 5.81 30.81
N THR A 98 6.05 6.64 30.65
CA THR A 98 6.20 8.10 30.58
C THR A 98 5.51 8.77 31.76
N ASP A 99 5.95 9.99 32.09
CA ASP A 99 5.27 10.86 33.06
C ASP A 99 4.12 11.67 32.41
N CYS A 100 3.75 11.37 31.17
CA CYS A 100 2.65 12.04 30.47
C CYS A 100 1.30 11.66 31.06
N ASN A 101 0.33 12.57 30.97
CA ASN A 101 -1.03 12.33 31.49
C ASN A 101 -2.01 11.89 30.38
N ILE A 102 -1.71 12.22 29.13
CA ILE A 102 -2.51 11.79 27.97
C ILE A 102 -1.63 11.29 26.82
N TYR A 103 -2.17 10.39 26.02
CA TYR A 103 -1.47 9.77 24.89
C TYR A 103 -0.99 10.77 23.84
N GLN A 104 -1.71 11.88 23.63
CA GLN A 104 -1.31 12.94 22.70
C GLN A 104 0.03 13.57 23.11
N GLU A 105 0.22 13.85 24.40
CA GLU A 105 1.46 14.45 24.92
C GLU A 105 2.62 13.47 24.75
N MET A 106 2.43 12.23 25.19
CA MET A 106 3.41 11.16 25.04
C MET A 106 3.83 10.98 23.57
N TRP A 107 2.87 10.92 22.65
CA TRP A 107 3.16 10.78 21.23
C TRP A 107 3.95 11.99 20.71
N ASN A 108 3.52 13.20 21.04
CA ASN A 108 4.22 14.43 20.65
C ASN A 108 5.68 14.46 21.16
N GLU A 109 5.95 13.93 22.36
CA GLU A 109 7.32 13.80 22.87
C GLU A 109 8.16 12.84 22.02
N GLN A 110 7.61 11.68 21.64
CA GLN A 110 8.30 10.73 20.75
C GLN A 110 8.55 11.35 19.36
N VAL A 111 7.55 12.01 18.79
CA VAL A 111 7.66 12.68 17.48
C VAL A 111 8.79 13.69 17.49
N LYS A 112 8.91 14.49 18.56
CA LYS A 112 9.99 15.46 18.72
C LYS A 112 11.34 14.80 18.95
N ALA A 113 11.41 13.81 19.84
CA ALA A 113 12.67 13.18 20.23
C ALA A 113 13.33 12.41 19.07
N TYR A 114 12.53 11.79 18.21
CA TYR A 114 13.01 10.92 17.13
C TYR A 114 12.74 11.48 15.74
N HIS A 115 12.29 12.74 15.63
CA HIS A 115 11.91 13.39 14.38
C HIS A 115 11.00 12.52 13.52
N LEU A 116 9.98 11.91 14.14
CA LEU A 116 9.10 10.98 13.45
C LEU A 116 8.37 11.71 12.32
N THR A 117 8.37 11.09 11.15
CA THR A 117 7.67 11.58 9.96
C THR A 117 6.32 10.92 9.79
N GLY A 118 6.18 9.67 10.23
CA GLY A 118 4.92 8.93 10.10
C GLY A 118 4.93 7.62 10.87
N TRP A 119 3.82 6.91 10.75
CA TRP A 119 3.62 5.61 11.38
C TRP A 119 2.59 4.77 10.60
N ILE A 120 2.60 3.46 10.84
CA ILE A 120 1.63 2.49 10.30
C ILE A 120 1.21 1.52 11.41
N TYR A 121 0.01 0.95 11.31
CA TYR A 121 -0.36 -0.20 12.13
C TYR A 121 0.35 -1.45 11.59
N ALA A 122 1.11 -2.12 12.46
CA ALA A 122 1.88 -3.29 12.08
C ALA A 122 0.97 -4.46 11.67
N ASP A 123 -0.14 -4.64 12.38
CA ASP A 123 -1.08 -5.73 12.12
C ASP A 123 -1.75 -5.56 10.74
N GLU A 124 -2.18 -4.34 10.37
CA GLU A 124 -2.71 -4.05 9.03
C GLU A 124 -1.66 -4.27 7.92
N LEU A 125 -0.39 -3.93 8.17
CA LEU A 125 0.67 -4.24 7.22
C LEU A 125 0.85 -5.75 7.05
N PHE A 126 0.82 -6.51 8.15
CA PHE A 126 0.96 -7.97 8.09
C PHE A 126 -0.23 -8.64 7.41
N ASP A 127 -1.45 -8.20 7.69
CA ASP A 127 -2.66 -8.70 7.04
C ASP A 127 -2.57 -8.51 5.52
N LEU A 128 -2.17 -7.31 5.06
CA LEU A 128 -1.95 -7.04 3.63
C LEU A 128 -0.87 -7.94 3.00
N ILE A 129 0.22 -8.20 3.72
CA ILE A 129 1.30 -9.08 3.23
C ILE A 129 0.80 -10.53 3.14
N ILE A 130 0.03 -11.00 4.12
CA ILE A 130 -0.49 -12.36 4.18
C ILE A 130 -1.56 -12.58 3.11
N GLU A 131 -2.51 -11.66 2.99
CA GLU A 131 -3.55 -11.72 1.95
C GLU A 131 -2.93 -11.69 0.55
N GLY A 132 -1.98 -10.78 0.30
CA GLY A 132 -1.26 -10.70 -0.98
C GLY A 132 -0.37 -11.91 -1.27
N GLY A 133 -0.01 -12.70 -0.26
CA GLY A 133 0.78 -13.93 -0.38
C GLY A 133 -0.04 -15.20 -0.64
N ASN A 134 -1.37 -15.14 -0.56
CA ASN A 134 -2.27 -16.29 -0.75
C ASN A 134 -2.73 -16.49 -2.21
N HIS A 135 -2.00 -15.94 -3.18
CA HIS A 135 -2.32 -16.04 -4.61
C HIS A 135 -1.51 -17.10 -5.37
N ASP A 136 -1.07 -18.15 -4.68
CA ASP A 136 -0.44 -19.34 -5.28
C ASP A 136 -1.46 -20.44 -5.59
#